data_AF-A0A924QJX1-F1
#
_entry.id   AF-A0A924QJX1-F1
#
_cell.length_a   1.000
_cell.length_b   1.000
_cell.length_c   1.000
_cell.angle_alpha   90.00
_cell.angle_beta   90.00
_cell.angle_gamma   90.00
#
_symmetry.space_group_name_H-M   'P 1'
#
loop_
_entity.id
_entity.type
_entity.pdbx_description
1 polymer ?
#
loop_
_entity_poly.entity_id
_entity_poly.type
_entity_poly.pdbx_seq_one_letter_code
_entity_poly.pdbx_strand_id
1 'polypeptide(L)'
;GGQIKGASWGRPQDTVALAYARNGLSASHRALLAAGGNGFFVGDGRLNYRPEAIVEAYYSLGLEFLQRSALTLGAQHISNPAYNADRGPVKVFSVRLHTEF
;
A
#
# COMPACT_ATOMS: atom_id res chain seq x y z
N GLY A 1 -10.73 -2.08 3.90
CA GLY A 1 -9.92 -3.05 4.66
C GLY A 1 -10.49 -3.20 6.04
N GLY A 2 -9.82 -3.95 6.91
CA GLY A 2 -10.20 -4.13 8.30
C GLY A 2 -8.98 -4.41 9.17
N GLN A 3 -9.13 -4.18 10.47
CA GLN A 3 -8.10 -4.44 11.46
C GLN A 3 -8.70 -5.13 12.70
N ILE A 4 -7.90 -5.95 13.36
CA ILE A 4 -8.28 -6.71 14.55
C ILE A 4 -7.24 -6.46 15.63
N LYS A 5 -7.72 -6.15 16.85
CA LYS A 5 -6.88 -6.01 18.05
C LYS A 5 -6.46 -7.37 18.57
N GLY A 6 -5.25 -7.45 19.13
CA GLY A 6 -4.67 -8.70 19.61
C GLY A 6 -5.19 -9.24 20.93
N ALA A 7 -6.29 -8.70 21.44
CA ALA A 7 -6.94 -9.20 22.64
C ALA A 7 -7.32 -10.70 22.52
N SER A 8 -7.66 -11.17 21.32
CA SER A 8 -8.00 -12.58 21.08
C SER A 8 -6.81 -13.56 21.14
N TRP A 9 -5.57 -13.06 21.09
CA TRP A 9 -4.34 -13.87 21.24
C TRP A 9 -3.46 -13.41 22.41
N GLY A 10 -4.04 -12.72 23.38
CA GLY A 10 -3.34 -12.31 24.61
C GLY A 10 -2.39 -11.12 24.45
N ARG A 11 -2.46 -10.39 23.33
CA ARG A 11 -1.65 -9.17 23.08
C ARG A 11 -2.56 -7.97 22.78
N PRO A 12 -3.25 -7.40 23.79
CA PRO A 12 -4.29 -6.40 23.56
C PRO A 12 -3.82 -5.12 22.86
N GLN A 13 -2.53 -4.78 22.96
CA GLN A 13 -1.95 -3.61 22.28
C GLN A 13 -1.58 -3.88 20.83
N ASP A 14 -1.47 -5.15 20.43
CA ASP A 14 -1.09 -5.49 19.08
C ASP A 14 -2.29 -5.31 18.14
N THR A 15 -2.00 -5.09 16.85
CA THR A 15 -3.03 -4.96 15.81
C THR A 15 -2.56 -5.61 14.53
N VAL A 16 -3.40 -6.47 13.96
CA VAL A 16 -3.22 -6.97 12.59
C VAL A 16 -4.24 -6.30 11.68
N ALA A 17 -3.85 -5.99 10.45
CA ALA A 17 -4.78 -5.44 9.47
C ALA A 17 -4.53 -5.98 8.07
N LEU A 18 -5.60 -5.96 7.28
CA LEU A 18 -5.60 -6.30 5.87
C LEU A 18 -6.44 -5.29 5.10
N ALA A 19 -5.91 -4.78 3.99
CA ALA A 19 -6.58 -3.85 3.12
C ALA A 19 -6.41 -4.23 1.65
N TYR A 20 -7.40 -3.84 0.86
CA TYR A 20 -7.36 -3.89 -0.59
C TYR A 20 -7.77 -2.52 -1.12
N ALA A 21 -7.02 -2.02 -2.09
CA ALA A 21 -7.30 -0.78 -2.80
C ALA A 21 -7.22 -1.03 -4.31
N ARG A 22 -8.08 -0.32 -5.06
CA ARG A 22 -8.06 -0.30 -6.52
C ARG A 22 -8.08 1.14 -6.99
N ASN A 23 -7.00 1.56 -7.63
CA ASN A 23 -6.84 2.92 -8.12
C ASN A 23 -7.09 2.95 -9.64
N GLY A 24 -7.66 4.05 -10.11
CA GLY A 24 -7.88 4.30 -11.52
C GLY A 24 -7.57 5.73 -11.92
N LEU A 25 -7.21 5.92 -13.19
CA LEU A 25 -7.07 7.24 -13.81
C LEU A 25 -8.40 7.67 -14.44
N SER A 26 -8.65 8.97 -14.42
CA SER A 26 -9.75 9.59 -15.17
C SER A 26 -9.60 9.35 -16.67
N ALA A 27 -10.72 9.39 -17.41
CA ALA A 27 -10.72 9.15 -18.85
C ALA A 27 -9.81 10.11 -19.63
N SER A 28 -9.80 11.39 -19.25
CA SER A 28 -8.95 12.41 -19.89
C SER A 28 -7.46 12.14 -19.67
N HIS A 29 -7.05 11.75 -18.46
CA HIS A 29 -5.66 11.45 -18.17
C HIS A 29 -5.20 10.17 -18.88
N ARG A 30 -6.07 9.15 -18.97
CA ARG A 30 -5.79 7.95 -19.78
C ARG A 30 -5.56 8.29 -21.25
N ALA A 31 -6.39 9.16 -21.83
CA ALA A 31 -6.25 9.57 -23.23
C ALA A 31 -4.92 10.28 -23.48
N LEU A 32 -4.51 11.17 -22.57
CA LEU A 32 -3.23 11.86 -22.65
C LEU A 32 -2.04 10.89 -22.63
N LEU A 33 -2.03 9.94 -21.69
CA LEU A 33 -0.95 8.96 -21.58
C LEU A 33 -0.98 7.94 -22.74
N ALA A 34 -2.17 7.56 -23.23
CA ALA A 34 -2.30 6.69 -24.40
C ALA A 34 -1.81 7.36 -25.70
N ALA A 35 -1.85 8.69 -25.78
CA ALA A 35 -1.28 9.46 -26.88
C ALA A 35 0.25 9.64 -26.76
N GLY A 36 0.89 9.05 -25.75
CA GLY A 36 2.33 9.17 -25.49
C GLY A 36 2.71 10.42 -24.69
N GLY A 37 1.73 11.13 -24.11
CA GLY A 37 2.00 12.20 -23.16
C GLY A 37 2.57 11.64 -21.85
N ASN A 38 3.35 12.46 -21.14
CA ASN A 38 3.85 12.14 -19.81
C ASN A 38 3.04 12.84 -18.73
N GLY A 39 2.67 12.11 -17.68
CA GLY A 39 2.09 12.66 -16.47
C GLY A 39 3.17 13.01 -15.45
N PHE A 40 2.80 13.76 -14.40
CA PHE A 40 3.74 14.15 -13.34
C PHE A 40 4.39 12.95 -12.62
N PHE A 41 3.66 11.83 -12.50
CA PHE A 41 4.10 10.62 -11.81
C PHE A 41 4.27 9.40 -12.75
N VAL A 42 3.86 9.51 -14.02
CA VAL A 42 3.84 8.40 -14.99
C VAL A 42 4.54 8.85 -16.26
N GLY A 43 5.76 8.34 -16.48
CA GLY A 43 6.63 8.70 -17.60
C GLY A 43 6.86 7.57 -18.60
N ASP A 44 5.94 6.60 -18.68
CA ASP A 44 6.09 5.40 -19.51
C ASP A 44 5.83 5.65 -21.01
N GLY A 45 5.52 6.90 -21.41
CA GLY A 45 5.04 7.21 -22.74
C GLY A 45 3.67 6.58 -22.98
N ARG A 46 3.53 5.75 -24.03
CA ARG A 46 2.24 5.16 -24.41
C ARG A 46 1.80 4.10 -23.39
N LEU A 47 0.83 4.46 -22.56
CA LEU A 47 0.36 3.62 -21.47
C LEU A 47 -0.53 2.45 -21.94
N ASN A 48 -0.12 1.21 -21.65
CA ASN A 48 -1.00 0.04 -21.70
C ASN A 48 -1.86 -0.01 -20.43
N TYR A 49 -2.96 0.76 -20.44
CA TYR A 49 -3.71 1.05 -19.22
C TYR A 49 -4.34 -0.20 -18.58
N ARG A 50 -4.07 -0.40 -17.29
CA ARG A 50 -4.80 -1.32 -16.41
C ARG A 50 -4.90 -0.73 -15.00
N PRO A 51 -6.04 -0.83 -14.31
CA PRO A 51 -6.16 -0.32 -12.94
C PRO A 51 -5.10 -0.92 -12.02
N GLU A 52 -4.55 -0.07 -11.16
CA GLU A 52 -3.62 -0.49 -10.13
C GLU A 52 -4.41 -1.13 -8.99
N ALA A 53 -3.92 -2.26 -8.49
CA ALA A 53 -4.54 -2.98 -7.39
C ALA A 53 -3.48 -3.25 -6.31
N ILE A 54 -3.81 -2.91 -5.07
CA ILE A 54 -2.89 -3.03 -3.93
C ILE A 54 -3.56 -3.90 -2.87
N VAL A 55 -2.85 -4.94 -2.44
CA VAL A 55 -3.18 -5.68 -1.21
C VAL A 55 -2.11 -5.34 -0.19
N GLU A 56 -2.52 -4.92 0.99
CA GLU A 56 -1.63 -4.61 2.11
C GLU A 56 -2.03 -5.42 3.33
N ALA A 57 -1.04 -6.01 4.00
CA ALA A 57 -1.18 -6.53 5.34
C ALA A 57 -0.12 -5.92 6.25
N TYR A 58 -0.48 -5.63 7.50
CA TYR A 58 0.50 -5.24 8.50
C TYR A 58 0.21 -5.87 9.86
N TYR A 59 1.26 -5.96 10.67
CA TYR A 59 1.19 -6.30 12.08
C TYR A 59 1.92 -5.23 12.89
N SER A 60 1.22 -4.62 13.83
CA SER A 60 1.76 -3.64 14.78
C SER A 60 1.90 -4.27 16.16
N LEU A 61 3.12 -4.30 16.66
CA LEU A 61 3.52 -4.73 18.00
C LEU A 61 3.45 -3.53 18.93
N GLY A 62 2.59 -3.59 19.95
CA GLY A 62 2.62 -2.61 21.04
C GLY A 62 3.83 -2.85 21.93
N LEU A 63 4.71 -1.85 22.04
CA LEU A 63 5.91 -1.90 22.87
C LEU A 63 5.66 -1.15 24.18
N GLU A 64 4.93 -1.79 25.09
CA GLU A 64 4.55 -1.19 26.38
C GLU A 64 5.77 -0.79 27.24
N PHE A 65 6.87 -1.53 27.11
CA PHE A 65 8.13 -1.25 27.81
C PHE A 65 8.85 0.01 27.30
N LEU A 66 8.40 0.59 26.18
CA LEU A 66 9.06 1.70 25.50
C LEU A 66 8.05 2.83 25.26
N GLN A 67 7.74 3.63 26.28
CA GLN A 67 6.99 4.91 26.17
C GLN A 67 5.85 4.91 25.12
N ARG A 68 4.83 4.06 25.29
CA ARG A 68 3.68 3.93 24.37
C ARG A 68 4.07 3.83 22.87
N SER A 69 5.20 3.18 22.59
CA SER A 69 5.67 2.97 21.23
C SER A 69 5.00 1.78 20.57
N ALA A 70 5.07 1.74 19.24
CA ALA A 70 4.65 0.62 18.43
C ALA A 70 5.64 0.36 17.29
N LEU A 71 5.94 -0.92 17.05
CA LEU A 71 6.73 -1.38 15.91
C LEU A 71 5.81 -2.10 14.92
N THR A 72 5.71 -1.59 13.69
CA THR A 72 4.86 -2.18 12.65
C THR A 72 5.70 -2.79 11.54
N LEU A 73 5.36 -4.01 11.15
CA LEU A 73 5.85 -4.68 9.95
C LEU A 73 4.75 -4.68 8.90
N GLY A 74 5.05 -4.21 7.69
CA GLY A 74 4.11 -4.13 6.58
C GLY A 74 4.58 -4.94 5.37
N ALA A 75 3.62 -5.51 4.65
CA ALA A 75 3.81 -6.16 3.37
C ALA A 75 2.72 -5.70 2.40
N GLN A 76 3.14 -5.21 1.23
CA GLN A 76 2.25 -4.76 0.17
C GLN A 76 2.55 -5.50 -1.12
N HIS A 77 1.51 -5.86 -1.85
CA HIS A 77 1.58 -6.38 -3.21
C HIS A 77 0.82 -5.44 -4.13
N ILE A 78 1.54 -4.84 -5.08
CA ILE A 78 1.02 -3.85 -6.03
C ILE A 78 1.01 -4.48 -7.41
N SER A 79 -0.17 -4.64 -8.00
CA SER A 79 -0.38 -5.09 -9.37
C SER A 79 -0.58 -3.90 -10.31
N ASN A 80 0.07 -3.94 -11.48
CA ASN A 80 0.09 -2.87 -12.48
C ASN A 80 0.49 -1.51 -11.87
N PRO A 81 1.68 -1.38 -11.27
CA PRO A 81 2.14 -0.11 -10.72
C PRO A 81 1.97 1.03 -11.72
N ALA A 82 1.60 2.22 -11.26
CA ALA A 82 1.40 3.38 -12.14
C ALA A 82 0.40 3.12 -13.29
N TYR A 83 -0.58 2.24 -13.06
CA TYR A 83 -1.66 1.91 -13.98
C TYR A 83 -1.23 1.28 -15.31
N ASN A 84 -0.04 0.69 -15.37
CA ASN A 84 0.52 0.11 -16.59
C ASN A 84 0.56 -1.43 -16.52
N ALA A 85 -0.10 -2.10 -17.47
CA ALA A 85 -0.08 -3.55 -17.59
C ALA A 85 1.28 -4.12 -18.01
N ASP A 86 2.14 -3.30 -18.61
CA ASP A 86 3.49 -3.69 -19.00
C ASP A 86 4.44 -3.71 -17.80
N ARG A 87 4.05 -3.13 -16.66
CA ARG A 87 4.79 -3.21 -15.41
C ARG A 87 4.43 -4.49 -14.64
N GLY A 88 5.46 -5.18 -14.16
CA GLY A 88 5.29 -6.35 -13.31
C GLY A 88 4.74 -5.98 -11.93
N PRO A 89 4.11 -6.93 -11.22
CA PRO A 89 3.71 -6.70 -9.86
C PRO A 89 4.94 -6.48 -8.96
N VAL A 90 4.80 -5.60 -7.96
CA VAL A 90 5.87 -5.27 -7.01
C VAL A 90 5.46 -5.71 -5.61
N LYS A 91 6.41 -6.26 -4.85
CA LYS A 91 6.26 -6.54 -3.43
C LYS A 91 7.07 -5.52 -2.65
N VAL A 92 6.43 -4.83 -1.70
CA VAL A 92 7.08 -3.84 -0.84
C VAL A 92 6.98 -4.32 0.60
N PHE A 93 8.11 -4.33 1.30
CA PHE A 93 8.18 -4.63 2.72
C PHE A 93 8.59 -3.38 3.47
N SER A 94 8.00 -3.16 4.64
CA SER A 94 8.24 -1.96 5.43
C SER A 94 8.35 -2.26 6.92
N VAL A 95 9.11 -1.41 7.59
CA VAL A 95 9.21 -1.36 9.06
C VAL A 95 8.93 0.07 9.47
N ARG A 96 8.05 0.26 10.46
CA ARG A 96 7.68 1.58 11.00
C ARG A 96 7.77 1.55 12.52
N LEU A 97 8.49 2.51 13.10
CA LEU A 97 8.47 2.79 14.53
C LEU A 97 7.61 4.03 14.77
N HIS A 98 6.66 3.92 15.69
CA HIS A 98 5.87 5.04 16.20
C HIS A 98 6.12 5.17 17.71
N THR A 99 6.29 6.39 18.20
CA THR A 99 6.58 6.70 19.61
C THR A 99 5.89 8.00 19.99
N GLU A 100 5.39 8.09 21.21
CA GLU A 100 4.76 9.28 21.79
C GLU A 100 5.66 9.80 22.92
N PHE A 101 5.86 11.12 23.02
CA PHE A 101 6.74 11.78 24.00
C PHE A 101 5.97 12.82 24.82
#